data_AF-A0A1M5VGR0-F1
#
_entry.id   AF-A0A1M5VGR0-F1
#
_cell.length_a   1.000
_cell.length_b   1.000
_cell.length_c   1.000
_cell.angle_alpha   90.00
_cell.angle_beta   90.00
_cell.angle_gamma   90.00
#
_symmetry.space_group_name_H-M   'P 1'
#
loop_
_entity.id
_entity.type
_entity.pdbx_description
1 polymer ?
#
loop_
_entity_poly.entity_id
_entity_poly.type
_entity_poly.pdbx_seq_one_letter_code
_entity_poly.pdbx_strand_id
1 'polypeptide(L)'
;MSTKQLKDNSLSRRTLVSAIIILIAIPLTIFFGVFFLDDRKYYFISLLIIIYTMIPFAMIFEKRKPQARELVLIAVLTAIAVAGRGAFFMLPQFKPVVAIVIITGVSLGPESGFLVGALTGFVSNFFFGQGPWTPWQMFCFGIIGFLAGILFQKGILKKTRLSLCVYGGLSTFFIYGGIIDIGSLLMFTSKFSWKALLATYISGFWFNIVHAIATVFFLYILSQPMLEKLDRIKIKYGLMQQ
;
A
#
# COMPACT_ATOMS: atom_id res chain seq x y z
N MET A 1 15.95 -17.31 22.71
CA MET A 1 15.48 -16.75 23.99
C MET A 1 15.85 -15.26 24.02
N SER A 2 14.88 -14.37 23.76
CA SER A 2 14.87 -12.95 24.18
C SER A 2 13.49 -12.36 23.83
N THR A 3 12.51 -12.75 24.64
CA THR A 3 11.12 -12.33 24.56
C THR A 3 10.97 -11.03 25.36
N LYS A 4 11.62 -9.93 24.92
CA LYS A 4 11.64 -8.71 25.74
C LYS A 4 11.78 -7.41 24.94
N GLN A 5 10.92 -7.18 23.93
CA GLN A 5 10.90 -5.87 23.27
C GLN A 5 9.55 -5.39 22.71
N LEU A 6 8.40 -5.92 23.15
CA LEU A 6 7.10 -5.43 22.69
C LEU A 6 6.17 -5.13 23.86
N LYS A 7 6.36 -3.95 24.46
CA LYS A 7 5.32 -3.30 25.28
C LYS A 7 5.56 -1.79 25.41
N ASP A 8 5.70 -1.12 24.27
CA ASP A 8 5.37 0.30 24.21
C ASP A 8 4.13 0.43 23.32
N ASN A 9 2.99 0.76 23.94
CA ASN A 9 1.69 0.87 23.28
C ASN A 9 1.55 2.17 22.48
N SER A 10 2.54 3.05 22.55
CA SER A 10 2.55 4.33 21.85
C SER A 10 3.11 4.16 20.43
N LEU A 11 2.37 4.65 19.44
CA LEU A 11 2.92 4.82 18.09
C LEU A 11 4.08 5.82 18.20
N SER A 12 5.21 5.51 17.59
CA SER A 12 6.32 6.46 17.50
C SER A 12 5.79 7.80 16.97
N ARG A 13 6.24 8.92 17.54
CA ARG A 13 5.89 10.28 17.08
C ARG A 13 6.06 10.43 15.56
N ARG A 14 6.99 9.66 14.98
CA ARG A 14 7.23 9.58 13.53
C ARG A 14 6.09 8.90 12.79
N THR A 15 5.68 7.70 13.20
CA THR A 15 4.56 6.97 12.60
C THR A 15 3.24 7.73 12.77
N LEU A 16 3.09 8.50 13.85
CA LEU A 16 1.95 9.41 14.02
C LEU A 16 1.95 10.54 12.99
N VAL A 17 3.10 11.19 12.75
CA VAL A 17 3.22 12.23 11.70
C VAL A 17 3.02 11.62 10.31
N SER A 18 3.62 10.46 10.03
CA SER A 18 3.37 9.70 8.80
C SER A 18 1.89 9.39 8.63
N ALA A 19 1.20 8.96 9.68
CA ALA A 19 -0.23 8.69 9.65
C ALA A 19 -1.04 9.97 9.38
N ILE A 20 -0.68 11.11 9.97
CA ILE A 20 -1.32 12.41 9.70
C ILE A 20 -1.14 12.80 8.23
N ILE A 21 0.08 12.73 7.70
CA ILE A 21 0.35 13.08 6.29
C ILE A 21 -0.39 12.12 5.35
N ILE A 22 -0.32 10.82 5.61
CA ILE A 22 -0.93 9.81 4.74
C ILE A 22 -2.46 9.89 4.82
N LEU A 23 -3.05 9.95 6.01
CA LEU A 23 -4.51 9.89 6.17
C LEU A 23 -5.20 11.23 5.94
N ILE A 24 -4.49 12.35 6.02
CA ILE A 24 -5.10 13.68 5.87
C ILE A 24 -4.59 14.37 4.61
N ALA A 25 -3.27 14.54 4.44
CA ALA A 25 -2.75 15.34 3.31
C ALA A 25 -3.00 14.66 1.95
N ILE A 26 -2.90 13.33 1.86
CA ILE A 26 -3.10 12.62 0.59
C ILE A 26 -4.57 12.62 0.15
N PRO A 27 -5.55 12.24 0.99
CA PRO A 27 -6.96 12.38 0.61
C PRO A 27 -7.35 13.82 0.28
N LEU A 28 -6.81 14.81 0.99
CA LEU A 28 -7.13 16.22 0.77
C LEU A 28 -6.54 16.74 -0.56
N THR A 29 -5.38 16.24 -0.97
CA THR A 29 -4.78 16.58 -2.27
C THR A 29 -5.41 15.84 -3.44
N ILE A 30 -5.87 14.60 -3.23
CA ILE A 30 -6.72 13.89 -4.19
C ILE A 30 -8.04 14.66 -4.36
N PHE A 31 -8.68 15.05 -3.27
CA PHE A 31 -9.92 15.83 -3.30
C PHE A 31 -9.74 17.19 -3.99
N PHE A 32 -8.66 17.90 -3.67
CA PHE A 32 -8.33 19.16 -4.35
C PHE A 32 -8.11 18.95 -5.85
N GLY A 33 -7.43 17.87 -6.25
CA GLY A 33 -7.23 17.51 -7.63
C GLY A 33 -8.52 17.26 -8.41
N VAL A 34 -9.47 16.54 -7.81
CA VAL A 34 -10.77 16.25 -8.41
C VAL A 34 -11.60 17.53 -8.56
N PHE A 35 -11.66 18.38 -7.53
CA PHE A 35 -12.57 19.53 -7.51
C PHE A 35 -12.02 20.80 -8.17
N PHE A 36 -10.70 21.01 -8.16
CA PHE A 36 -10.09 22.26 -8.66
C PHE A 36 -9.29 22.08 -9.96
N LEU A 37 -8.95 20.86 -10.38
CA LEU A 37 -8.13 20.60 -11.57
C LEU A 37 -8.86 19.79 -12.67
N ASP A 38 -10.18 19.60 -12.56
CA ASP A 38 -11.04 18.85 -13.50
C ASP A 38 -10.51 17.44 -13.84
N ASP A 39 -9.75 16.80 -12.93
CA ASP A 39 -9.09 15.50 -13.12
C ASP A 39 -8.14 15.36 -14.33
N ARG A 40 -7.89 16.44 -15.10
CA ARG A 40 -7.03 16.38 -16.29
C ARG A 40 -5.54 16.40 -15.98
N LYS A 41 -5.16 16.85 -14.77
CA LYS A 41 -3.76 16.95 -14.32
C LYS A 41 -3.37 15.82 -13.35
N TYR A 42 -3.83 14.60 -13.60
CA TYR A 42 -3.55 13.44 -12.75
C TYR A 42 -2.06 13.14 -12.59
N TYR A 43 -1.21 13.42 -13.60
CA TYR A 43 0.24 13.34 -13.45
C TYR A 43 0.80 14.28 -12.38
N PHE A 44 0.27 15.50 -12.30
CA PHE A 44 0.68 16.47 -11.28
C PHE A 44 0.26 16.02 -9.88
N ILE A 45 -0.97 15.49 -9.76
CA ILE A 45 -1.48 14.93 -8.50
C ILE A 45 -0.66 13.70 -8.09
N SER A 46 -0.37 12.79 -9.02
CA SER A 46 0.51 11.63 -8.76
C SER A 46 1.92 12.07 -8.33
N LEU A 47 2.48 13.12 -8.95
CA LEU A 47 3.78 13.66 -8.55
C LEU A 47 3.73 14.25 -7.14
N LEU A 48 2.68 15.00 -6.80
CA LEU A 48 2.46 15.51 -5.44
C LEU A 48 2.31 14.37 -4.43
N ILE A 49 1.54 13.32 -4.76
CA ILE A 49 1.42 12.15 -3.91
C ILE A 49 2.78 11.49 -3.72
N ILE A 50 3.60 11.34 -4.76
CA ILE A 50 4.98 10.82 -4.62
C ILE A 50 5.79 11.72 -3.70
N ILE A 51 5.74 13.04 -3.85
CA ILE A 51 6.43 13.96 -2.94
C ILE A 51 5.93 13.77 -1.50
N TYR A 52 4.62 13.65 -1.30
CA TYR A 52 4.03 13.38 0.01
C TYR A 52 4.38 11.99 0.55
N THR A 53 4.58 10.97 -0.27
CA THR A 53 5.03 9.64 0.17
C THR A 53 6.52 9.65 0.52
N MET A 54 7.30 10.48 -0.18
CA MET A 54 8.71 10.70 0.10
C MET A 54 8.95 11.44 1.41
N ILE A 55 7.99 12.23 1.93
CA ILE A 55 8.15 12.93 3.22
C ILE A 55 8.16 11.97 4.42
N PRO A 56 7.16 11.11 4.67
CA PRO A 56 7.20 10.05 5.69
C PRO A 56 8.43 9.18 5.55
N PHE A 57 8.83 8.86 4.32
CA PHE A 57 10.03 8.10 4.04
C PHE A 57 11.30 8.87 4.42
N ALA A 58 11.41 10.14 4.05
CA ALA A 58 12.50 11.05 4.44
C ALA A 58 12.58 11.24 5.96
N MET A 59 11.44 11.26 6.65
CA MET A 59 11.36 11.34 8.11
C MET A 59 11.86 10.06 8.81
N ILE A 60 11.84 8.89 8.15
CA ILE A 60 12.59 7.71 8.64
C ILE A 60 14.09 8.03 8.68
N PHE A 61 14.57 8.78 7.69
CA PHE A 61 15.99 9.10 7.47
C PHE A 61 16.51 10.31 8.25
N GLU A 62 15.65 11.21 8.72
CA GLU A 62 16.10 12.39 9.48
C GLU A 62 16.88 12.05 10.76
N LYS A 63 16.73 10.83 11.31
CA LYS A 63 17.53 10.37 12.45
C LYS A 63 18.45 9.18 12.15
N ARG A 64 18.50 8.71 10.90
CA ARG A 64 19.29 7.54 10.48
C ARG A 64 19.88 7.79 9.10
N LYS A 65 21.21 7.64 8.93
CA LYS A 65 21.82 7.68 7.60
C LYS A 65 21.14 6.62 6.72
N PRO A 66 20.55 6.97 5.56
CA PRO A 66 19.90 6.00 4.70
C PRO A 66 20.94 4.95 4.32
N GLN A 67 20.77 3.73 4.82
CA GLN A 67 21.60 2.64 4.31
C GLN A 67 21.10 2.39 2.89
N ALA A 68 21.97 2.59 1.89
CA ALA A 68 21.65 2.32 0.48
C ALA A 68 20.97 0.95 0.27
N ARG A 69 21.18 0.02 1.18
CA ARG A 69 20.58 -1.31 1.26
C ARG A 69 19.06 -1.30 1.44
N GLU A 70 18.50 -0.43 2.29
CA GLU A 70 17.04 -0.34 2.49
C GLU A 70 16.36 0.17 1.21
N LEU A 71 16.95 1.18 0.57
CA LEU A 71 16.51 1.69 -0.72
C LEU A 71 16.53 0.60 -1.80
N VAL A 72 17.59 -0.21 -1.85
CA VAL A 72 17.69 -1.35 -2.78
C VAL A 72 16.57 -2.36 -2.53
N LEU A 73 16.25 -2.71 -1.27
CA LEU A 73 15.17 -3.64 -0.97
C LEU A 73 13.80 -3.10 -1.40
N ILE A 74 13.53 -1.83 -1.14
CA ILE A 74 12.29 -1.15 -1.56
C ILE A 74 12.19 -1.15 -3.09
N ALA A 75 13.28 -0.84 -3.79
CA ALA A 75 13.31 -0.87 -5.25
C ALA A 75 13.06 -2.27 -5.81
N VAL A 76 13.70 -3.30 -5.25
CA VAL A 76 13.52 -4.70 -5.66
C VAL A 76 12.09 -5.18 -5.38
N LEU A 77 11.53 -4.89 -4.20
CA LEU A 77 10.15 -5.28 -3.87
C LEU A 77 9.13 -4.57 -4.76
N THR A 78 9.35 -3.28 -5.06
CA THR A 78 8.55 -2.53 -6.03
C THR A 78 8.63 -3.17 -7.41
N ALA A 79 9.84 -3.50 -7.89
CA ALA A 79 10.03 -4.14 -9.18
C ALA A 79 9.33 -5.51 -9.26
N ILE A 80 9.40 -6.33 -8.20
CA ILE A 80 8.69 -7.61 -8.11
C ILE A 80 7.17 -7.39 -8.16
N ALA A 81 6.64 -6.38 -7.47
CA ALA A 81 5.22 -6.10 -7.47
C ALA A 81 4.72 -5.57 -8.82
N VAL A 82 5.49 -4.71 -9.48
CA VAL A 82 5.22 -4.23 -10.84
C VAL A 82 5.28 -5.39 -11.84
N ALA A 83 6.33 -6.21 -11.80
CA ALA A 83 6.48 -7.38 -12.65
C ALA A 83 5.37 -8.40 -12.41
N GLY A 84 5.00 -8.65 -11.15
CA GLY A 84 3.87 -9.50 -10.79
C GLY A 84 2.54 -8.95 -11.31
N ARG A 85 2.31 -7.63 -11.23
CA ARG A 85 1.12 -7.01 -11.85
C ARG A 85 1.10 -7.24 -13.36
N GLY A 86 2.27 -7.14 -14.01
CA GLY A 86 2.49 -7.40 -15.43
C GLY A 86 2.26 -8.86 -15.83
N ALA A 87 2.79 -9.81 -15.06
CA ALA A 87 2.68 -11.24 -15.35
C ALA A 87 1.22 -11.73 -15.39
N PHE A 88 0.36 -11.13 -14.57
CA PHE A 88 -1.07 -11.45 -14.51
C PHE A 88 -1.93 -10.39 -15.25
N PHE A 89 -1.40 -9.71 -16.27
CA PHE A 89 -2.13 -8.65 -16.97
C PHE A 89 -3.47 -9.13 -17.59
N MET A 90 -3.52 -10.38 -18.05
CA MET A 90 -4.70 -10.97 -18.69
C MET A 90 -5.83 -11.29 -17.70
N LEU A 91 -5.52 -11.41 -16.40
CA LEU A 91 -6.51 -11.73 -15.37
C LEU A 91 -7.02 -10.44 -14.71
N PRO A 92 -8.32 -10.09 -14.86
CA PRO A 92 -8.88 -8.91 -14.22
C PRO A 92 -8.73 -8.97 -12.71
N GLN A 93 -8.15 -7.94 -12.11
CA GLN A 93 -7.91 -7.78 -10.65
C GLN A 93 -7.14 -8.91 -9.93
N PHE A 94 -6.73 -9.97 -10.62
CA PHE A 94 -5.97 -11.06 -10.01
C PHE A 94 -4.47 -10.73 -10.03
N LYS A 95 -4.01 -9.94 -9.05
CA LYS A 95 -2.64 -9.40 -9.04
C LYS A 95 -1.96 -9.59 -7.68
N PRO A 96 -0.65 -9.90 -7.63
CA PRO A 96 0.08 -10.12 -6.37
C PRO A 96 0.48 -8.82 -5.65
N VAL A 97 0.07 -7.64 -6.14
CA VAL A 97 0.55 -6.33 -5.67
C VAL A 97 0.29 -6.15 -4.17
N VAL A 98 -0.96 -6.30 -3.72
CA VAL A 98 -1.32 -6.08 -2.31
C VAL A 98 -0.58 -7.07 -1.40
N ALA A 99 -0.41 -8.32 -1.83
CA ALA A 99 0.33 -9.32 -1.07
C ALA A 99 1.78 -8.91 -0.81
N ILE A 100 2.49 -8.43 -1.83
CA ILE A 100 3.88 -7.97 -1.72
C ILE A 100 3.97 -6.73 -0.84
N VAL A 101 3.02 -5.82 -0.97
CA VAL A 101 2.94 -4.58 -0.17
C VAL A 101 2.71 -4.88 1.32
N ILE A 102 1.84 -5.84 1.65
CA ILE A 102 1.61 -6.30 3.03
C ILE A 102 2.88 -6.94 3.61
N ILE A 103 3.52 -7.84 2.86
CA ILE A 103 4.77 -8.48 3.27
C ILE A 103 5.85 -7.43 3.55
N THR A 104 5.92 -6.40 2.70
CA THR A 104 6.84 -5.26 2.87
C THR A 104 6.53 -4.51 4.16
N GLY A 105 5.27 -4.12 4.39
CA GLY A 105 4.85 -3.38 5.58
C GLY A 105 5.16 -4.12 6.88
N VAL A 106 4.90 -5.43 6.92
CA VAL A 106 5.16 -6.29 8.08
C VAL A 106 6.66 -6.56 8.28
N SER A 107 7.46 -6.53 7.20
CA SER A 107 8.89 -6.86 7.27
C SER A 107 9.79 -5.66 7.51
N LEU A 108 9.52 -4.56 6.82
CA LEU A 108 10.37 -3.36 6.74
C LEU A 108 9.74 -2.14 7.41
N GLY A 109 8.53 -2.27 7.94
CA GLY A 109 7.81 -1.22 8.67
C GLY A 109 6.70 -0.54 7.84
N PRO A 110 5.80 0.21 8.54
CA PRO A 110 4.64 0.87 7.94
C PRO A 110 5.00 1.73 6.74
N GLU A 111 5.99 2.61 6.91
CA GLU A 111 6.35 3.63 5.93
C GLU A 111 6.95 2.99 4.67
N SER A 112 7.76 1.93 4.83
CA SER A 112 8.29 1.13 3.71
C SER A 112 7.16 0.43 2.94
N GLY A 113 6.16 -0.11 3.64
CA GLY A 113 4.97 -0.70 3.01
C GLY A 113 4.17 0.33 2.21
N PHE A 114 3.99 1.53 2.77
CA PHE A 114 3.34 2.64 2.07
C PHE A 114 4.06 3.01 0.78
N LEU A 115 5.38 3.20 0.86
CA LEU A 115 6.20 3.61 -0.27
C LEU A 115 6.20 2.56 -1.39
N VAL A 116 6.40 1.27 -1.07
CA VAL A 116 6.34 0.20 -2.08
C VAL A 116 4.96 0.14 -2.73
N GLY A 117 3.87 0.33 -1.98
CA GLY A 117 2.52 0.36 -2.55
C GLY A 117 2.31 1.54 -3.51
N ALA A 118 2.67 2.74 -3.09
CA ALA A 118 2.54 3.95 -3.90
C ALA A 118 3.41 3.89 -5.17
N LEU A 119 4.68 3.51 -5.04
CA LEU A 119 5.59 3.36 -6.18
C LEU A 119 5.11 2.25 -7.12
N THR A 120 4.62 1.13 -6.59
CA THR A 120 4.07 0.06 -7.43
C THR A 120 2.91 0.56 -8.28
N GLY A 121 1.95 1.25 -7.65
CA GLY A 121 0.81 1.84 -8.36
C GLY A 121 1.25 2.80 -9.48
N PHE A 122 2.18 3.71 -9.17
CA PHE A 122 2.69 4.69 -10.12
C PHE A 122 3.49 4.06 -11.26
N VAL A 123 4.49 3.24 -10.95
CA VAL A 123 5.42 2.65 -11.94
C VAL A 123 4.70 1.66 -12.83
N SER A 124 3.85 0.80 -12.26
CA SER A 124 3.13 -0.17 -13.10
C SER A 124 2.15 0.51 -14.06
N ASN A 125 1.59 1.66 -13.71
CA ASN A 125 0.69 2.39 -14.60
C ASN A 125 1.40 3.00 -15.81
N PHE A 126 2.74 3.06 -15.87
CA PHE A 126 3.43 3.33 -17.15
C PHE A 126 3.19 2.25 -18.19
N PHE A 127 3.01 0.99 -17.77
CA PHE A 127 2.71 -0.13 -18.67
C PHE A 127 1.20 -0.29 -18.92
N PHE A 128 0.38 -0.05 -17.88
CA PHE A 128 -1.08 -0.24 -17.94
C PHE A 128 -1.87 1.00 -18.37
N GLY A 129 -1.20 2.12 -18.59
CA GLY A 129 -1.82 3.42 -18.82
C GLY A 129 -2.00 4.21 -17.52
N GLN A 130 -1.59 5.48 -17.58
CA GLN A 130 -1.79 6.44 -16.50
C GLN A 130 -3.13 7.15 -16.71
N GLY A 131 -3.81 7.44 -15.61
CA GLY A 131 -5.08 8.14 -15.64
C GLY A 131 -5.52 8.59 -14.26
N PRO A 132 -6.71 9.20 -14.13
CA PRO A 132 -7.23 9.74 -12.88
C PRO A 132 -7.30 8.72 -11.73
N TRP A 133 -7.40 7.42 -12.05
CA TRP A 133 -7.39 6.33 -11.06
C TRP A 133 -6.03 6.08 -10.41
N THR A 134 -4.95 6.62 -10.97
CA THR A 134 -3.58 6.34 -10.51
C THR A 134 -3.34 6.85 -9.08
N PRO A 135 -3.62 8.13 -8.75
CA PRO A 135 -3.63 8.62 -7.37
C PRO A 135 -4.36 7.71 -6.38
N TRP A 136 -5.57 7.26 -6.73
CA TRP A 136 -6.38 6.39 -5.89
C TRP A 136 -5.71 5.03 -5.68
N GLN A 137 -5.19 4.41 -6.74
CA GLN A 137 -4.48 3.13 -6.65
C GLN A 137 -3.21 3.24 -5.80
N MET A 138 -2.43 4.30 -6.00
CA MET A 138 -1.22 4.56 -5.21
C MET A 138 -1.55 4.66 -3.72
N PHE A 139 -2.60 5.41 -3.39
CA PHE A 139 -3.05 5.59 -2.02
C PHE A 139 -3.57 4.27 -1.42
N CYS A 140 -4.45 3.55 -2.12
CA CYS A 140 -5.02 2.28 -1.65
C CYS A 140 -3.96 1.21 -1.42
N PHE A 141 -3.01 1.04 -2.36
CA PHE A 141 -1.91 0.10 -2.15
C PHE A 141 -1.05 0.53 -0.98
N GLY A 142 -0.66 1.82 -0.93
CA GLY A 142 0.17 2.34 0.14
C GLY A 142 -0.46 2.16 1.53
N ILE A 143 -1.71 2.59 1.73
CA ILE A 143 -2.36 2.56 3.04
C ILE A 143 -2.53 1.14 3.58
N ILE A 144 -2.79 0.16 2.70
CA ILE A 144 -2.85 -1.25 3.11
C ILE A 144 -1.48 -1.72 3.63
N GLY A 145 -0.38 -1.39 2.94
CA GLY A 145 0.96 -1.70 3.42
C GLY A 145 1.29 -1.01 4.75
N PHE A 146 0.91 0.26 4.88
CA PHE A 146 1.11 1.07 6.08
C PHE A 146 0.39 0.47 7.29
N LEU A 147 -0.90 0.17 7.15
CA LEU A 147 -1.72 -0.41 8.20
C LEU A 147 -1.24 -1.81 8.58
N ALA A 148 -0.79 -2.63 7.62
CA ALA A 148 -0.20 -3.92 7.90
C ALA A 148 1.03 -3.80 8.83
N GLY A 149 1.91 -2.83 8.53
CA GLY A 149 3.07 -2.53 9.38
C GLY A 149 2.69 -2.06 10.77
N ILE A 150 1.71 -1.16 10.91
CA ILE A 150 1.25 -0.65 12.21
C ILE A 150 0.65 -1.78 13.06
N LEU A 151 -0.25 -2.58 12.46
CA LEU A 151 -0.90 -3.68 13.17
C LEU A 151 0.12 -4.73 13.61
N PHE A 152 1.18 -4.94 12.81
CA PHE A 152 2.28 -5.82 13.19
C PHE A 152 3.10 -5.25 14.36
N GLN A 153 3.45 -3.96 14.33
CA GLN A 153 4.17 -3.30 15.43
C GLN A 153 3.38 -3.34 16.75
N LYS A 154 2.05 -3.20 16.69
CA LYS A 154 1.16 -3.33 17.85
C LYS A 154 0.92 -4.77 18.31
N GLY A 155 1.50 -5.77 17.63
CA GLY A 155 1.32 -7.19 17.93
C GLY A 155 -0.08 -7.76 17.61
N ILE A 156 -0.93 -6.97 16.94
CA ILE A 156 -2.29 -7.37 16.53
C ILE A 156 -2.20 -8.31 15.32
N LEU A 157 -1.37 -7.94 14.33
CA LEU A 157 -1.10 -8.75 13.16
C LEU A 157 0.14 -9.61 13.42
N LYS A 158 0.04 -10.92 13.18
CA LYS A 158 1.16 -11.84 13.33
C LYS A 158 1.75 -12.17 11.96
N LYS A 159 3.05 -12.49 11.91
CA LYS A 159 3.74 -13.04 10.73
C LYS A 159 3.31 -14.47 10.36
N THR A 160 2.12 -14.90 10.75
CA THR A 160 1.58 -16.21 10.40
C THR A 160 0.82 -16.11 9.09
N ARG A 161 0.89 -17.17 8.27
CA ARG A 161 0.23 -17.23 6.96
C ARG A 161 -1.26 -16.87 7.06
N LEU A 162 -1.96 -17.47 8.02
CA LEU A 162 -3.40 -17.22 8.22
C LEU A 162 -3.69 -15.76 8.60
N SER A 163 -2.92 -15.18 9.53
CA SER A 163 -3.15 -13.80 9.99
C SER A 163 -2.98 -12.80 8.84
N LEU A 164 -1.97 -13.01 8.00
CA LEU A 164 -1.73 -12.18 6.82
C LEU A 164 -2.82 -12.37 5.77
N CYS A 165 -3.24 -13.61 5.49
CA CYS A 165 -4.33 -13.89 4.54
C CYS A 165 -5.64 -13.22 4.97
N VAL A 166 -6.04 -13.34 6.24
CA VAL A 166 -7.27 -12.71 6.75
C VAL A 166 -7.19 -11.20 6.62
N TYR A 167 -6.07 -10.60 7.06
CA TYR A 167 -5.86 -9.16 6.92
C TYR A 167 -5.87 -8.73 5.44
N GLY A 168 -5.18 -9.46 4.57
CA GLY A 168 -5.07 -9.14 3.15
C GLY A 168 -6.41 -9.22 2.43
N GLY A 169 -7.21 -10.25 2.69
CA GLY A 169 -8.55 -10.37 2.12
C GLY A 169 -9.47 -9.23 2.56
N LEU A 170 -9.53 -8.96 3.87
CA LEU A 170 -10.38 -7.90 4.43
C LEU A 170 -9.93 -6.50 3.98
N SER A 171 -8.63 -6.21 4.05
CA SER A 171 -8.09 -4.90 3.65
C SER A 171 -8.25 -4.66 2.15
N THR A 172 -8.03 -5.67 1.31
CA THR A 172 -8.25 -5.53 -0.15
C THR A 172 -9.72 -5.28 -0.46
N PHE A 173 -10.63 -6.02 0.17
CA PHE A 173 -12.05 -5.85 -0.10
C PHE A 173 -12.57 -4.50 0.41
N PHE A 174 -12.36 -4.19 1.69
CA PHE A 174 -12.95 -3.01 2.34
C PHE A 174 -12.17 -1.72 2.11
N ILE A 175 -10.83 -1.76 2.08
CA ILE A 175 -10.02 -0.55 1.92
C ILE A 175 -9.80 -0.26 0.45
N TYR A 176 -9.23 -1.21 -0.31
CA TYR A 176 -8.97 -0.98 -1.73
C TYR A 176 -10.29 -0.85 -2.50
N GLY A 177 -11.19 -1.83 -2.39
CA GLY A 177 -12.49 -1.78 -3.06
C GLY A 177 -13.33 -0.59 -2.59
N GLY A 178 -13.41 -0.39 -1.27
CA GLY A 178 -14.08 0.75 -0.65
C GLY A 178 -13.70 2.11 -1.25
N ILE A 179 -12.40 2.40 -1.29
CA ILE A 179 -11.89 3.69 -1.74
C ILE A 179 -11.90 3.81 -3.27
N ILE A 180 -11.57 2.74 -4.00
CA ILE A 180 -11.55 2.76 -5.47
C ILE A 180 -12.94 2.93 -6.06
N ASP A 181 -13.97 2.35 -5.47
CA ASP A 181 -15.34 2.49 -5.97
C ASP A 181 -15.84 3.94 -5.77
N ILE A 182 -15.52 4.57 -4.63
CA ILE A 182 -15.79 6.01 -4.41
C ILE A 182 -15.03 6.86 -5.43
N GLY A 183 -13.72 6.60 -5.59
CA GLY A 183 -12.89 7.31 -6.56
C GLY A 183 -13.45 7.16 -7.98
N SER A 184 -13.92 5.96 -8.34
CA SER A 184 -14.52 5.68 -9.65
C SER A 184 -15.76 6.53 -9.89
N LEU A 185 -16.65 6.65 -8.91
CA LEU A 185 -17.81 7.54 -9.04
C LEU A 185 -17.38 9.00 -9.25
N LEU A 186 -16.42 9.48 -8.46
CA LEU A 186 -15.95 10.86 -8.53
C LEU A 186 -15.26 11.20 -9.85
N MET A 187 -14.53 10.24 -10.44
CA MET A 187 -13.84 10.43 -11.72
C MET A 187 -14.81 10.44 -12.93
N PHE A 188 -15.90 9.67 -12.87
CA PHE A 188 -16.81 9.50 -14.01
C PHE A 188 -18.11 10.29 -13.90
N THR A 189 -18.40 10.89 -12.74
CA THR A 189 -19.64 11.64 -12.50
C THR A 189 -19.37 12.97 -11.79
N SER A 190 -19.87 14.07 -12.36
CA SER A 190 -19.73 15.42 -11.79
C SER A 190 -20.71 15.75 -10.66
N LYS A 191 -21.76 14.94 -10.48
CA LYS A 191 -22.75 15.08 -9.41
C LYS A 191 -22.77 13.86 -8.50
N PHE A 192 -22.44 14.05 -7.23
CA PHE A 192 -22.53 12.99 -6.24
C PHE A 192 -23.99 12.58 -6.02
N SER A 193 -24.26 11.27 -6.10
CA SER A 193 -25.58 10.69 -5.84
C SER A 193 -25.42 9.41 -5.04
N TRP A 194 -26.14 9.29 -3.93
CA TRP A 194 -26.15 8.08 -3.10
C TRP A 194 -26.59 6.84 -3.89
N LYS A 195 -27.53 7.00 -4.84
CA LYS A 195 -27.97 5.90 -5.71
C LYS A 195 -26.88 5.49 -6.69
N ALA A 196 -26.14 6.46 -7.24
CA ALA A 196 -25.03 6.18 -8.15
C ALA A 196 -23.87 5.50 -7.41
N LEU A 197 -23.54 5.94 -6.20
CA LEU A 197 -22.53 5.31 -5.35
C LEU A 197 -22.86 3.85 -5.07
N LEU A 198 -24.11 3.58 -4.66
CA LEU A 198 -24.56 2.21 -4.39
C LEU A 198 -24.51 1.34 -5.65
N ALA A 199 -24.87 1.89 -6.82
CA ALA A 199 -24.73 1.19 -8.09
C ALA A 199 -23.27 0.89 -8.45
N THR A 200 -22.35 1.84 -8.21
CA THR A 200 -20.91 1.63 -8.42
C THR A 200 -20.37 0.53 -7.51
N TYR A 201 -20.76 0.50 -6.23
CA TYR A 201 -20.37 -0.56 -5.31
C TYR A 201 -20.90 -1.94 -5.72
N ILE A 202 -22.17 -2.03 -6.15
CA ILE A 202 -22.73 -3.29 -6.63
C ILE A 202 -21.98 -3.79 -7.87
N SER A 203 -21.64 -2.88 -8.79
CA SER A 203 -20.87 -3.23 -10.00
C SER A 203 -19.42 -3.64 -9.68
N GLY A 204 -18.77 -2.91 -8.78
CA GLY A 204 -17.39 -3.16 -8.34
C GLY A 204 -17.24 -4.41 -7.46
N PHE A 205 -18.33 -4.85 -6.82
CA PHE A 205 -18.34 -5.96 -5.86
C PHE A 205 -17.61 -7.22 -6.36
N TRP A 206 -17.92 -7.67 -7.58
CA TRP A 206 -17.31 -8.88 -8.15
C TRP A 206 -15.80 -8.71 -8.37
N PHE A 207 -15.39 -7.54 -8.86
CA PHE A 207 -13.97 -7.21 -9.06
C PHE A 207 -13.21 -7.13 -7.74
N ASN A 208 -13.85 -6.59 -6.69
CA ASN A 208 -13.29 -6.50 -5.35
C ASN A 208 -13.14 -7.87 -4.69
N ILE A 209 -14.10 -8.78 -4.90
CA ILE A 209 -13.98 -10.19 -4.47
C ILE A 209 -12.79 -10.86 -5.15
N VAL A 210 -12.68 -10.75 -6.48
CA VAL A 210 -11.57 -11.36 -7.22
C VAL A 210 -10.23 -10.84 -6.71
N HIS A 211 -10.11 -9.54 -6.47
CA HIS A 211 -8.89 -8.94 -5.92
C HIS A 211 -8.57 -9.46 -4.50
N ALA A 212 -9.58 -9.57 -3.64
CA ALA A 212 -9.42 -10.10 -2.29
C ALA A 212 -8.98 -11.57 -2.32
N ILE A 213 -9.61 -12.41 -3.14
CA ILE A 213 -9.24 -13.82 -3.33
C ILE A 213 -7.81 -13.93 -3.87
N ALA A 214 -7.46 -13.14 -4.89
CA ALA A 214 -6.11 -13.12 -5.43
C ALA A 214 -5.08 -12.76 -4.36
N THR A 215 -5.37 -11.75 -3.54
CA THR A 215 -4.50 -11.32 -2.44
C THR A 215 -4.32 -12.44 -1.41
N VAL A 216 -5.40 -13.11 -1.02
CA VAL A 216 -5.35 -14.27 -0.11
C VAL A 216 -4.50 -15.39 -0.69
N PHE A 217 -4.71 -15.73 -1.97
CA PHE A 217 -3.96 -16.76 -2.68
C PHE A 217 -2.46 -16.45 -2.72
N PHE A 218 -2.08 -15.23 -3.14
CA PHE A 218 -0.69 -14.83 -3.20
C PHE A 218 -0.05 -14.73 -1.81
N LEU A 219 -0.76 -14.23 -0.80
CA LEU A 219 -0.26 -14.25 0.58
C LEU A 219 -0.07 -15.67 1.10
N TYR A 220 -0.98 -16.58 0.79
CA TYR A 220 -0.87 -17.98 1.20
C TYR A 220 0.41 -18.63 0.65
N ILE A 221 0.75 -18.34 -0.61
CA ILE A 221 1.92 -18.92 -1.29
C ILE A 221 3.22 -18.17 -0.93
N LEU A 222 3.20 -16.83 -0.96
CA LEU A 222 4.41 -16.01 -0.94
C LEU A 222 4.83 -15.55 0.46
N SER A 223 3.90 -15.45 1.42
CA SER A 223 4.19 -14.80 2.71
C SER A 223 5.37 -15.43 3.44
N GLN A 224 5.31 -16.73 3.76
CA GLN A 224 6.40 -17.42 4.45
C GLN A 224 7.75 -17.37 3.72
N PRO A 225 7.87 -17.81 2.45
CA PRO A 225 9.18 -17.83 1.78
C PRO A 225 9.78 -16.43 1.61
N MET A 226 8.95 -15.40 1.39
CA MET A 226 9.45 -14.02 1.30
C MET A 226 9.84 -13.47 2.67
N LEU A 227 9.02 -13.70 3.70
CA LEU A 227 9.32 -13.25 5.07
C LEU A 227 10.63 -13.85 5.58
N GLU A 228 10.86 -15.15 5.37
CA GLU A 228 12.10 -15.82 5.76
C GLU A 228 13.32 -15.22 5.05
N LYS A 229 13.22 -14.96 3.75
CA LYS A 229 14.31 -14.32 2.97
C LYS A 229 14.56 -12.89 3.44
N LEU A 230 13.51 -12.11 3.66
CA LEU A 230 13.62 -10.74 4.15
C LEU A 230 14.19 -10.68 5.57
N ASP A 231 13.78 -11.59 6.45
CA ASP A 231 14.32 -11.71 7.80
C ASP A 231 15.81 -12.09 7.77
N ARG A 232 16.23 -13.02 6.91
CA ARG A 232 17.66 -13.35 6.70
C ARG A 232 18.47 -12.17 6.16
N ILE A 233 17.93 -11.42 5.20
CA ILE A 233 18.55 -10.21 4.65
C ILE A 233 18.73 -9.17 5.75
N LYS A 234 17.70 -8.94 6.58
CA LYS A 234 17.77 -7.99 7.68
C LYS A 234 18.82 -8.37 8.72
N ILE A 235 18.97 -9.66 9.03
CA ILE A 235 20.03 -10.16 9.90
C ILE A 235 21.40 -9.94 9.24
N LYS A 236 21.59 -10.43 8.02
CA LYS A 236 22.87 -10.38 7.29
C LYS A 236 23.40 -8.95 7.13
N TYR A 237 22.52 -8.00 6.88
CA TYR A 237 22.90 -6.60 6.63
C TYR A 237 22.76 -5.69 7.85
N GLY A 238 22.40 -6.23 9.02
CA GLY A 238 22.31 -5.47 10.27
C GLY A 238 21.10 -4.53 10.37
N LEU A 239 20.09 -4.70 9.53
CA LEU A 239 18.85 -3.88 9.56
C LEU A 239 17.99 -4.17 10.81
N MET A 240 18.26 -5.27 11.50
CA MET A 240 17.59 -5.70 12.74
C MET A 240 18.29 -5.24 14.03
N GLN A 241 19.47 -4.61 13.93
CA GLN A 241 20.11 -3.98 15.07
C GLN A 241 19.83 -2.48 15.00
N GLN A 242 18.79 -2.02 15.71
CA GLN A 242 18.67 -0.69 16.35
C GLN A 242 17.23 -0.41 16.78
#